data_AF-A0A959QD10-F1
#
_entry.id   AF-A0A959QD10-F1
#
_cell.length_a   1.000
_cell.length_b   1.000
_cell.length_c   1.000
_cell.angle_alpha   90.00
_cell.angle_beta   90.00
_cell.angle_gamma   90.00
#
_symmetry.space_group_name_H-M   'P 1'
#
loop_
_entity.id
_entity.type
_entity.pdbx_description
1 polymer ?
#
loop_
_entity_poly.entity_id
_entity_poly.type
_entity_poly.pdbx_seq_one_letter_code
_entity_poly.pdbx_strand_id
1 'polypeptide(L)'
;SFDLAFKESSTPGGPKQPIYIGAVAGTFKLNEFNHLYLGLGYEYHRSVYNFALHTYAFDTRKEARQGATRWMVFLADEFLFGSLGVMLQAGYYVSPKSVLISKPIYSKLGIRYYLPAVGKPATQFYAGIYLKAHAFTAEYIGLGMGARL
;
A
#
# COMPACT_ATOMS: atom_id res chain seq x y z
N SER A 1 11.09 -7.85 0.64
CA SER A 1 9.94 -7.94 1.57
C SER A 1 8.65 -8.14 0.81
N PHE A 2 7.72 -8.89 1.39
CA PHE A 2 6.34 -9.04 0.94
C PHE A 2 5.43 -8.33 1.95
N ASP A 3 4.57 -7.42 1.48
CA ASP A 3 3.68 -6.63 2.31
C ASP A 3 2.23 -6.86 1.86
N LEU A 4 1.37 -7.21 2.81
CA LEU A 4 -0.07 -7.32 2.62
C LEU A 4 -0.75 -6.34 3.59
N ALA A 5 -1.30 -5.27 3.04
CA ALA A 5 -2.01 -4.28 3.82
C ALA A 5 -3.53 -4.42 3.67
N PHE A 6 -4.22 -4.39 4.80
CA PHE A 6 -5.68 -4.39 4.91
C PHE A 6 -6.13 -3.00 5.32
N LYS A 7 -6.78 -2.28 4.40
CA LYS A 7 -7.30 -0.94 4.66
C LYS A 7 -8.79 -1.03 4.97
N GLU A 8 -9.23 -0.33 6.02
CA GLU A 8 -10.61 0.07 6.24
C GLU A 8 -10.67 1.60 6.09
N SER A 9 -11.31 2.10 5.04
CA SER A 9 -11.39 3.56 4.81
C SER A 9 -12.46 4.17 5.71
N SER A 10 -12.08 5.01 6.67
CA SER A 10 -13.02 5.81 7.47
C SER A 10 -13.18 7.19 6.82
N THR A 11 -14.11 7.33 5.90
CA THR A 11 -14.64 8.65 5.49
C THR A 11 -15.76 9.04 6.47
N PRO A 12 -15.75 10.26 7.04
CA PRO A 12 -16.87 10.72 7.87
C PRO A 12 -18.17 10.68 7.06
N GLY A 13 -19.13 9.83 7.48
CA GLY A 13 -20.47 9.74 6.89
C GLY A 13 -20.66 8.79 5.69
N GLY A 14 -19.65 8.00 5.28
CA GLY A 14 -19.75 7.07 4.15
C GLY A 14 -19.63 5.58 4.52
N PRO A 15 -20.18 4.64 3.71
CA PRO A 15 -20.08 3.20 3.96
C PRO A 15 -18.62 2.73 3.91
N LYS A 16 -18.17 2.13 5.01
CA LYS A 16 -16.81 1.59 5.16
C LYS A 16 -16.60 0.42 4.22
N GLN A 17 -15.60 0.51 3.35
CA GLN A 17 -15.30 -0.55 2.39
C GLN A 17 -13.82 -0.96 2.47
N PRO A 18 -13.55 -2.28 2.58
CA PRO A 18 -12.19 -2.77 2.70
C PRO A 18 -11.47 -2.66 1.34
N ILE A 19 -10.23 -2.20 1.38
CA ILE A 19 -9.32 -2.13 0.23
C ILE A 19 -8.16 -3.06 0.52
N TYR A 20 -7.85 -3.93 -0.43
CA TYR A 20 -6.76 -4.89 -0.32
C TYR A 20 -5.56 -4.35 -1.08
N ILE A 21 -4.41 -4.27 -0.41
CA ILE A 21 -3.19 -3.75 -0.99
C ILE A 21 -2.12 -4.83 -0.82
N GLY A 22 -1.52 -5.26 -1.92
CA GLY A 22 -0.37 -6.14 -1.92
C GLY A 22 0.84 -5.39 -2.46
N ALA A 23 2.01 -5.62 -1.89
CA ALA A 23 3.25 -5.06 -2.39
C ALA A 23 4.40 -6.06 -2.26
N VAL A 24 5.28 -6.02 -3.25
CA VAL A 24 6.53 -6.79 -3.27
C VAL A 24 7.67 -5.82 -3.51
N ALA A 25 8.69 -5.87 -2.66
CA ALA A 25 9.85 -5.01 -2.78
C ALA A 25 11.16 -5.79 -2.61
N GLY A 26 12.17 -5.41 -3.38
CA GLY A 26 13.56 -5.71 -3.07
C GLY A 26 14.05 -4.79 -1.95
N THR A 27 14.93 -5.30 -1.09
CA THR A 27 15.52 -4.55 0.02
C THR A 27 17.00 -4.36 -0.22
N PHE A 28 17.45 -3.12 -0.19
CA PHE A 28 18.85 -2.72 -0.26
C PHE A 28 19.26 -2.16 1.10
N LYS A 29 20.18 -2.85 1.78
CA LYS A 29 20.69 -2.41 3.08
C LYS A 29 21.71 -1.31 2.83
N LEU A 30 21.37 -0.06 3.17
CA LEU A 30 22.32 1.05 3.12
C LEU A 30 23.21 1.02 4.37
N ASN A 31 22.58 0.94 5.55
CA ASN A 31 23.23 0.82 6.85
C ASN A 31 22.44 -0.15 7.76
N GLU A 32 22.99 -0.49 8.92
CA GLU A 32 22.29 -1.32 9.93
C GLU A 32 20.96 -0.69 10.38
N PHE A 33 20.91 0.64 10.44
CA PHE A 33 19.72 1.39 10.81
C PHE A 33 18.86 1.83 9.63
N ASN A 34 19.39 1.84 8.39
CA ASN A 34 18.66 2.34 7.24
C ASN A 34 18.56 1.33 6.08
N HIS A 35 17.33 1.01 5.70
CA HIS A 35 17.01 0.05 4.66
C HIS A 35 16.18 0.72 3.56
N LEU A 36 16.70 0.68 2.34
CA LEU A 36 15.99 1.14 1.17
C LEU A 36 15.18 -0.01 0.55
N TYR A 37 13.98 0.28 0.09
CA TYR A 37 13.08 -0.66 -0.55
C TYR A 37 12.65 -0.12 -1.90
N LEU A 38 12.80 -0.93 -2.94
CA LEU A 38 12.26 -0.64 -4.26
C LEU A 38 11.27 -1.73 -4.62
N GLY A 39 10.04 -1.36 -4.93
CA GLY A 39 8.98 -2.34 -5.10
C GLY A 39 7.88 -1.95 -6.05
N LEU A 40 7.09 -2.97 -6.35
CA LEU A 40 5.84 -2.88 -7.08
C LEU A 40 4.72 -3.11 -6.09
N GLY A 41 3.75 -2.21 -6.11
CA GLY A 41 2.51 -2.32 -5.37
C GLY A 41 1.34 -2.55 -6.30
N TYR A 42 0.35 -3.25 -5.77
CA TYR A 42 -0.92 -3.54 -6.38
C TYR A 42 -2.01 -3.17 -5.38
N GLU A 43 -2.91 -2.27 -5.77
CA GLU A 43 -4.10 -1.96 -4.98
C GLU A 43 -5.35 -2.48 -5.68
N TYR A 44 -6.19 -3.19 -4.94
CA TYR A 44 -7.51 -3.62 -5.38
C TYR A 44 -8.59 -2.91 -4.57
N HIS A 45 -9.28 -1.97 -5.22
CA HIS A 45 -10.33 -1.17 -4.61
C HIS A 45 -11.69 -1.82 -4.87
N ARG A 46 -12.27 -2.47 -3.84
CA ARG A 46 -13.62 -3.06 -3.95
C ARG A 46 -14.73 -1.99 -4.04
N SER A 47 -14.45 -0.76 -3.64
CA SER A 47 -15.42 0.35 -3.68
C SER A 47 -15.80 0.80 -5.09
N VAL A 48 -14.83 0.85 -5.99
CA VAL A 48 -15.03 1.18 -7.40
C VAL A 48 -15.88 0.11 -8.09
N TYR A 49 -15.76 -1.15 -7.68
CA TYR A 49 -16.56 -2.25 -8.20
C TYR A 49 -18.05 -2.11 -7.87
N ASN A 50 -18.38 -1.74 -6.63
CA ASN A 50 -19.78 -1.56 -6.22
C ASN A 50 -20.39 -0.26 -6.76
N PHE A 51 -19.61 0.83 -6.86
CA PHE A 51 -20.06 2.09 -7.45
C PHE A 51 -20.29 1.97 -8.97
N ALA A 52 -19.43 1.22 -9.67
CA ALA A 52 -19.61 0.90 -11.10
C ALA A 52 -20.84 0.03 -11.36
N LEU A 53 -21.19 -0.88 -10.43
CA LEU A 53 -22.40 -1.70 -10.52
C LEU A 53 -23.70 -0.92 -10.28
N HIS A 54 -23.68 0.14 -9.47
CA HIS A 54 -24.88 0.95 -9.19
C HIS A 54 -25.13 2.09 -10.19
N THR A 55 -24.15 2.48 -11.02
CA THR A 55 -24.24 3.73 -11.82
C THR A 55 -24.44 3.51 -13.33
N TYR A 56 -24.62 2.28 -13.84
CA TYR A 56 -24.92 2.01 -15.26
C TYR A 56 -23.97 2.70 -16.29
N ALA A 57 -22.73 3.04 -15.91
CA ALA A 57 -21.84 3.87 -16.75
C ALA A 57 -20.83 3.07 -17.59
N PHE A 58 -20.77 1.73 -17.47
CA PHE A 58 -19.83 0.89 -18.24
C PHE A 58 -20.45 -0.45 -18.63
N ASP A 59 -20.50 -0.70 -19.93
CA ASP A 59 -21.26 -1.78 -20.59
C ASP A 59 -20.57 -3.16 -20.50
N THR A 60 -19.50 -3.34 -19.72
CA THR A 60 -18.77 -4.63 -19.66
C THR A 60 -18.03 -4.90 -18.34
N ARG A 61 -18.27 -6.08 -17.74
CA ARG A 61 -17.61 -6.61 -16.52
C ARG A 61 -16.06 -6.59 -16.53
N LYS A 62 -15.43 -6.45 -17.70
CA LYS A 62 -13.96 -6.39 -17.87
C LYS A 62 -13.38 -5.01 -17.55
N GLU A 63 -14.08 -3.92 -17.83
CA GLU A 63 -13.57 -2.55 -17.62
C GLU A 63 -13.61 -2.13 -16.15
N ALA A 64 -14.65 -2.55 -15.41
CA ALA A 64 -14.75 -2.34 -13.96
C ALA A 64 -13.60 -3.02 -13.18
N ARG A 65 -13.11 -4.17 -13.67
CA ARG A 65 -11.99 -4.90 -13.06
C ARG A 65 -10.64 -4.26 -13.38
N GLN A 66 -10.50 -3.63 -14.56
CA GLN A 66 -9.32 -2.87 -14.94
C GLN A 66 -9.25 -1.50 -14.23
N GLY A 67 -10.37 -0.81 -14.04
CA GLY A 67 -10.41 0.47 -13.30
C GLY A 67 -10.15 0.34 -11.79
N ALA A 68 -10.47 -0.82 -11.21
CA ALA A 68 -10.29 -1.14 -9.79
C ALA A 68 -8.87 -1.61 -9.42
N THR A 69 -8.05 -1.89 -10.44
CA THR A 69 -6.68 -2.39 -10.30
C THR A 69 -5.70 -1.25 -10.52
N ARG A 70 -4.88 -0.92 -9.52
CA ARG A 70 -3.84 0.10 -9.65
C ARG A 70 -2.47 -0.52 -9.47
N TRP A 71 -1.64 -0.39 -10.51
CA TRP A 71 -0.22 -0.69 -10.41
C TRP A 71 0.55 0.55 -10.00
N MET A 72 1.40 0.38 -9.01
CA MET A 72 2.26 1.43 -8.48
C MET A 72 3.69 0.94 -8.39
N VAL A 73 4.63 1.82 -8.73
CA VAL A 73 6.04 1.64 -8.41
C VAL A 73 6.32 2.51 -7.19
N PHE A 74 7.11 2.03 -6.25
CA PHE A 74 7.47 2.81 -5.08
C PHE A 74 8.92 2.62 -4.68
N LEU A 75 9.47 3.68 -4.13
CA LEU A 75 10.72 3.70 -3.39
C LEU A 75 10.38 4.04 -1.94
N ALA A 76 10.91 3.28 -0.99
CA ALA A 76 10.74 3.54 0.42
C ALA A 76 12.07 3.48 1.16
N ASP A 77 12.24 4.35 2.14
CA ASP A 77 13.36 4.36 3.07
C ASP A 77 12.83 4.00 4.46
N GLU A 78 13.52 3.13 5.18
CA GLU A 78 13.09 2.67 6.50
C GLU A 78 14.21 2.79 7.52
N PHE A 79 13.91 3.53 8.57
CA PHE A 79 14.76 3.68 9.74
C PHE A 79 14.34 2.67 10.80
N LEU A 80 15.24 1.74 11.13
CA LEU A 80 15.05 0.72 12.16
C LEU A 80 15.59 1.21 13.50
N PHE A 81 14.74 1.11 14.51
CA PHE A 81 15.02 1.38 15.92
C PHE A 81 14.67 0.12 16.72
N GLY A 82 15.57 -0.87 16.69
CA GLY A 82 15.34 -2.19 17.30
C GLY A 82 14.24 -2.96 16.57
N SER A 83 13.12 -3.23 17.26
CA SER A 83 11.94 -3.88 16.67
C SER A 83 10.97 -2.90 15.99
N LEU A 84 11.15 -1.59 16.15
CA LEU A 84 10.32 -0.58 15.51
C LEU A 84 10.98 -0.05 14.23
N GLY A 85 10.21 0.05 13.15
CA GLY A 85 10.64 0.63 11.89
C GLY A 85 9.76 1.83 11.52
N VAL A 86 10.38 2.94 11.14
CA VAL A 86 9.68 4.09 10.56
C VAL A 86 10.00 4.13 9.07
N MET A 87 8.98 3.95 8.25
CA MET A 87 9.09 3.87 6.79
C MET A 87 8.53 5.13 6.13
N LEU A 88 9.33 5.75 5.27
CA LEU A 88 8.93 6.82 4.36
C LEU A 88 8.91 6.26 2.94
N GLN A 89 7.74 6.23 2.32
CA GLN A 89 7.55 5.71 0.97
C GLN A 89 7.05 6.82 0.04
N ALA A 90 7.67 6.93 -1.13
CA ALA A 90 7.19 7.73 -2.25
C ALA A 90 6.92 6.80 -3.42
N GLY A 91 5.81 7.01 -4.13
CA GLY A 91 5.47 6.17 -5.26
C GLY A 91 4.77 6.90 -6.37
N TYR A 92 4.78 6.26 -7.53
CA TYR A 92 4.21 6.75 -8.77
C TYR A 92 3.24 5.70 -9.33
N TYR A 93 2.08 6.14 -9.80
CA TYR A 93 1.12 5.24 -10.45
C TYR A 93 1.49 5.03 -11.92
N VAL A 94 1.71 3.78 -12.30
CA VAL A 94 2.10 3.42 -13.67
C VAL A 94 0.86 3.15 -14.55
N SER A 95 -0.32 2.92 -13.96
CA SER A 95 -1.53 2.65 -14.73
C SER A 95 -2.19 3.92 -15.31
N PRO A 96 -2.30 4.05 -16.65
CA PRO A 96 -2.80 5.27 -17.30
C PRO A 96 -4.34 5.43 -17.32
N LYS A 97 -5.12 4.51 -16.72
CA LYS A 97 -6.60 4.46 -16.86
C LYS A 97 -7.39 4.40 -15.54
N SER A 98 -6.85 4.86 -14.41
CA SER A 98 -7.68 4.93 -13.19
C SER A 98 -8.31 6.31 -13.05
N VAL A 99 -9.61 6.39 -13.31
CA VAL A 99 -10.50 7.58 -13.40
C VAL A 99 -10.53 8.44 -12.11
N LEU A 100 -9.80 8.05 -11.06
CA LEU A 100 -9.81 8.66 -9.73
C LEU A 100 -8.42 9.09 -9.23
N ILE A 101 -7.39 9.10 -10.09
CA ILE A 101 -6.07 9.59 -9.72
C ILE A 101 -6.04 11.11 -9.92
N SER A 102 -6.21 11.87 -8.85
CA SER A 102 -6.10 13.34 -8.89
C SER A 102 -4.65 13.81 -9.06
N LYS A 103 -3.66 13.03 -8.57
CA LYS A 103 -2.22 13.30 -8.74
C LYS A 103 -1.43 11.99 -8.92
N PRO A 104 -0.46 11.94 -9.83
CA PRO A 104 0.24 10.69 -10.17
C PRO A 104 1.26 10.25 -9.12
N ILE A 105 1.61 11.13 -8.17
CA ILE A 105 2.58 10.90 -7.11
C ILE A 105 1.86 10.81 -5.76
N TYR A 106 2.24 9.83 -4.95
CA TYR A 106 1.77 9.70 -3.58
C TYR A 106 2.94 9.53 -2.61
N SER A 107 2.68 9.87 -1.36
CA SER A 107 3.55 9.61 -0.22
C SER A 107 2.85 8.70 0.77
N LYS A 108 3.60 7.87 1.47
CA LYS A 108 3.09 6.95 2.48
C LYS A 108 4.08 6.90 3.63
N LEU A 109 3.61 7.26 4.82
CA LEU A 109 4.34 7.10 6.07
C LEU A 109 3.87 5.81 6.74
N GLY A 110 4.79 5.01 7.25
CA GLY A 110 4.49 3.77 7.93
C GLY A 110 5.24 3.65 9.25
N ILE A 111 4.59 3.10 10.26
CA ILE A 111 5.24 2.60 11.46
C ILE A 111 5.03 1.09 11.48
N ARG A 112 6.12 0.34 11.56
CA ARG A 112 6.15 -1.12 11.56
C ARG A 112 6.72 -1.63 12.87
N TYR A 113 6.15 -2.69 13.38
CA TYR A 113 6.66 -3.45 14.49
C TYR A 113 7.06 -4.84 13.99
N TYR A 114 8.34 -5.15 14.10
CA TYR A 114 8.94 -6.41 13.68
C TYR A 114 8.93 -7.42 14.82
N LEU A 115 8.41 -8.60 14.51
CA LEU A 115 8.50 -9.78 15.37
C LEU A 115 9.91 -10.41 15.25
N PRO A 116 10.33 -11.24 16.22
CA PRO A 116 11.55 -12.02 16.10
C PRO A 116 11.56 -12.86 14.81
N ALA A 117 12.72 -12.97 14.17
CA ALA A 117 12.83 -13.77 12.95
C ALA A 117 12.61 -15.27 13.25
N VAL A 118 11.85 -15.94 12.39
CA VAL A 118 11.48 -17.35 12.55
C VAL A 118 11.97 -18.15 11.33
N GLY A 119 12.52 -19.34 11.58
CA GLY A 119 12.86 -20.32 10.54
C GLY A 119 14.22 -20.11 9.85
N LYS A 120 14.48 -20.94 8.83
CA LYS A 120 15.62 -20.86 7.91
C LYS A 120 15.06 -20.91 6.46
N PRO A 121 15.16 -19.85 5.64
CA PRO A 121 15.79 -18.56 5.92
C PRO A 121 15.05 -17.74 7.00
N ALA A 122 15.78 -16.84 7.66
CA ALA A 122 15.29 -16.04 8.78
C ALA A 122 14.22 -15.05 8.32
N THR A 123 12.95 -15.46 8.41
CA THR A 123 11.82 -14.65 7.96
C THR A 123 11.31 -13.81 9.12
N GLN A 124 11.31 -12.49 8.95
CA GLN A 124 10.88 -11.54 9.96
C GLN A 124 9.51 -10.97 9.62
N PHE A 125 8.50 -11.38 10.37
CA PHE A 125 7.15 -10.85 10.23
C PHE A 125 7.04 -9.47 10.86
N TYR A 126 6.17 -8.62 10.31
CA TYR A 126 5.85 -7.33 10.90
C TYR A 126 4.37 -7.01 10.78
N ALA A 127 3.89 -6.18 11.69
CA ALA A 127 2.60 -5.51 11.60
C ALA A 127 2.82 -4.01 11.70
N GLY A 128 2.04 -3.21 11.00
CA GLY A 128 2.26 -1.78 10.94
C GLY A 128 1.01 -0.98 10.62
N ILE A 129 1.11 0.31 10.91
CA ILE A 129 0.11 1.32 10.60
C ILE A 129 0.69 2.21 9.51
N TYR A 130 -0.12 2.53 8.51
CA TYR A 130 0.31 3.32 7.37
C TYR A 130 -0.64 4.48 7.11
N LEU A 131 -0.09 5.67 6.96
CA LEU A 131 -0.78 6.87 6.52
C LEU A 131 -0.37 7.16 5.08
N LYS A 132 -1.32 7.11 4.13
CA LYS A 132 -1.08 7.52 2.74
C LYS A 132 -1.64 8.91 2.50
N ALA A 133 -0.88 9.73 1.80
CA ALA A 133 -1.24 11.08 1.43
C ALA A 133 -0.85 11.40 -0.01
N HIS A 134 -1.65 12.24 -0.67
CA HIS A 134 -1.31 12.83 -1.97
C HIS A 134 -0.87 14.28 -1.74
N ALA A 135 0.40 14.57 -1.98
CA ALA A 135 1.06 15.84 -1.63
C ALA A 135 0.91 16.20 -0.13
N PHE A 136 -0.17 16.88 0.24
CA PHE A 136 -0.45 17.31 1.62
C PHE A 136 -1.83 16.86 2.14
N THR A 137 -2.60 16.15 1.32
CA THR A 137 -3.94 15.68 1.70
C THR A 137 -3.87 14.23 2.14
N ALA A 138 -4.13 13.98 3.43
CA ALA A 138 -4.24 12.64 3.97
C ALA A 138 -5.44 11.92 3.33
N GLU A 139 -5.19 10.78 2.71
CA GLU A 139 -6.23 10.00 2.05
C GLU A 139 -6.77 8.91 2.97
N TYR A 140 -5.88 8.22 3.69
CA TYR A 140 -6.29 7.21 4.65
C TYR A 140 -5.18 6.79 5.61
N ILE A 141 -5.63 6.24 6.74
CA ILE A 141 -4.84 5.40 7.63
C ILE A 141 -5.28 3.95 7.39
N GLY A 142 -4.32 3.01 7.36
CA GLY A 142 -4.58 1.59 7.16
C GLY A 142 -3.64 0.74 8.01
N LEU A 143 -4.06 -0.49 8.28
CA LEU A 143 -3.24 -1.49 8.94
C LEU A 143 -2.61 -2.39 7.88
N GLY A 144 -1.45 -2.95 8.16
CA GLY A 144 -0.87 -3.95 7.29
C GLY A 144 0.08 -4.85 8.01
N MET A 145 0.35 -5.97 7.37
CA MET A 145 1.25 -6.98 7.87
C MET A 145 2.10 -7.50 6.73
N GLY A 146 3.28 -7.97 7.03
CA GLY A 146 4.18 -8.47 6.00
C GLY A 146 5.27 -9.33 6.55
N ALA A 147 6.10 -9.80 5.63
CA ALA A 147 7.27 -10.61 5.92
C ALA A 147 8.49 -10.04 5.19
N ARG A 148 9.58 -9.90 5.92
CA ARG A 148 10.92 -9.62 5.38
C ARG A 148 11.69 -10.94 5.36
N LEU A 149 12.21 -11.28 4.19
CA LEU A 149 13.13 -12.41 3.97
C LEU A 149 14.57 -11.91 4.00
#